data_AF-X1PGC0-F1
#
_entry.id   AF-X1PGC0-F1
#
_cell.length_a   1.000
_cell.length_b   1.000
_cell.length_c   1.000
_cell.angle_alpha   90.00
_cell.angle_beta   90.00
_cell.angle_gamma   90.00
#
_symmetry.space_group_name_H-M   'P 1'
#
loop_
_entity.id
_entity.type
_entity.pdbx_description
1 polymer ?
#
loop_
_entity_poly.entity_id
_entity_poly.type
_entity_poly.pdbx_seq_one_letter_code
_entity_poly.pdbx_strand_id
1 'polypeptide(L)'
;ASLAQVKQTARVPGVDKRLMLIEPTPRGHIESPVIGREAEVAKRVNVSLGIVRERVQVLTRREDVGHTGIFIQRALLPDESFEEVFKRLVESHPEMKVRLKK
;
A
#
# COMPACT_ATOMS: atom_id res chain seq x y z
N ALA A 1 0.12 -17.79 -6.26
CA ALA A 1 0.34 -19.23 -6.00
C ALA A 1 -0.55 -20.05 -6.92
N SER A 2 -0.05 -21.17 -7.43
CA SER A 2 -0.88 -22.11 -8.19
C SER A 2 -1.75 -22.97 -7.26
N LEU A 3 -2.85 -23.54 -7.76
CA LEU A 3 -3.70 -24.46 -7.00
C LEU A 3 -2.90 -25.63 -6.39
N ALA A 4 -1.91 -26.13 -7.14
CA ALA A 4 -1.03 -27.21 -6.69
C ALA A 4 -0.18 -26.79 -5.48
N GLN A 5 0.40 -25.58 -5.48
CA GLN A 5 1.18 -25.05 -4.36
C GLN A 5 0.34 -24.91 -3.09
N VAL A 6 -0.91 -24.46 -3.23
CA VAL A 6 -1.83 -24.34 -2.11
C VAL A 6 -2.19 -25.71 -1.54
N LYS A 7 -2.51 -26.69 -2.39
CA LYS A 7 -2.80 -28.08 -1.95
C LYS A 7 -1.61 -28.73 -1.23
N GLN A 8 -0.39 -28.41 -1.65
CA GLN A 8 0.84 -28.95 -1.06
C GLN A 8 1.32 -28.15 0.17
N THR A 9 0.61 -27.09 0.58
CA THR A 9 1.05 -26.18 1.66
C THR A 9 2.49 -25.69 1.42
N ALA A 10 2.84 -25.46 0.15
CA ALA A 10 4.19 -25.11 -0.24
C ALA A 10 4.55 -23.72 0.29
N ARG A 11 5.63 -23.64 1.07
CA ARG A 11 6.14 -22.39 1.61
C ARG A 11 7.05 -21.74 0.57
N VAL A 12 6.80 -20.47 0.26
CA VAL A 12 7.54 -19.70 -0.76
C VAL A 12 8.03 -18.37 -0.17
N PRO A 13 9.15 -17.83 -0.67
CA PRO A 13 9.61 -16.51 -0.25
C PRO A 13 8.65 -15.40 -0.67
N GLY A 14 8.59 -14.33 0.12
CA GLY A 14 7.74 -13.18 -0.14
C GLY A 14 8.22 -11.92 0.56
N VAL A 15 7.58 -10.80 0.29
CA VAL A 15 7.90 -9.51 0.94
C VAL A 15 6.65 -9.00 1.66
N ASP A 16 6.81 -8.58 2.91
CA ASP A 16 5.73 -7.99 3.69
C ASP A 16 5.62 -6.46 3.53
N LYS A 17 4.63 -5.85 4.20
CA LYS A 17 4.39 -4.39 4.13
C LYS A 17 5.45 -3.56 4.86
N ARG A 18 6.26 -4.18 5.74
CA ARG A 18 7.38 -3.54 6.43
C ARG A 18 8.65 -3.53 5.57
N LEU A 19 8.53 -3.95 4.30
CA LEU A 19 9.65 -4.12 3.37
C LEU A 19 10.68 -5.14 3.90
N MET A 20 10.20 -6.24 4.49
CA MET A 20 11.03 -7.38 4.88
C MET A 20 10.85 -8.53 3.89
N LEU A 21 11.95 -9.06 3.37
CA LEU A 21 11.99 -10.34 2.67
C LEU A 21 11.87 -11.45 3.71
N ILE A 22 10.81 -12.24 3.59
CA ILE A 22 10.51 -13.41 4.40
C ILE A 22 10.90 -14.65 3.62
N GLU A 23 11.85 -15.41 4.13
CA GLU A 23 12.31 -16.65 3.51
C GLU A 23 12.02 -17.86 4.40
N PRO A 24 11.30 -18.87 3.89
CA PRO A 24 10.96 -20.04 4.70
C PRO A 24 12.21 -20.87 5.03
N THR A 25 12.25 -21.38 6.25
CA THR A 25 13.19 -22.40 6.71
C THR A 25 12.42 -23.66 7.11
N PRO A 26 13.08 -24.82 7.35
CA PRO A 26 12.39 -26.03 7.77
C PRO A 26 11.55 -25.88 9.05
N ARG A 27 11.89 -24.94 9.94
CA ARG A 27 11.20 -24.74 11.24
C ARG A 27 10.50 -23.39 11.39
N GLY A 28 10.60 -22.50 10.40
CA GLY A 28 10.13 -21.12 10.54
C GLY A 28 10.47 -20.27 9.32
N HIS A 29 10.94 -19.04 9.53
CA HIS A 29 11.42 -18.17 8.47
C HIS A 29 12.54 -17.27 8.98
N ILE A 30 13.30 -16.70 8.06
CA ILE A 30 14.23 -15.61 8.33
C ILE A 30 13.71 -14.34 7.66
N GLU A 31 13.99 -13.19 8.29
CA GLU A 31 13.60 -11.87 7.79
C GLU A 31 14.86 -11.09 7.45
N SER A 32 14.86 -10.40 6.32
CA SER A 32 15.96 -9.53 5.92
C SER A 32 15.43 -8.29 5.18
N PRO A 33 16.07 -7.12 5.31
CA PRO A 33 15.54 -5.88 4.76
C PRO A 33 15.54 -5.89 3.23
N VAL A 34 14.50 -5.33 2.61
CA VAL A 34 14.43 -5.21 1.14
C VAL A 34 15.21 -3.99 0.64
N ILE A 35 15.21 -2.90 1.39
CA ILE A 35 15.85 -1.63 1.02
C ILE A 35 17.36 -1.83 0.82
N GLY A 36 17.87 -1.40 -0.32
CA GLY A 36 19.28 -1.58 -0.72
C GLY A 36 19.62 -2.95 -1.32
N ARG A 37 18.66 -3.88 -1.38
CA ARG A 37 18.83 -5.24 -1.95
C ARG A 37 17.72 -5.60 -2.93
N GLU A 38 17.11 -4.62 -3.58
CA GLU A 38 15.91 -4.78 -4.39
C GLU A 38 16.11 -5.76 -5.55
N ALA A 39 17.30 -5.76 -6.16
CA ALA A 39 17.65 -6.68 -7.24
C ALA A 39 17.77 -8.14 -6.77
N GLU A 40 18.29 -8.37 -5.57
CA GLU A 40 18.35 -9.70 -4.96
C GLU A 40 16.93 -10.20 -4.64
N VAL A 41 16.13 -9.35 -3.99
CA VAL A 41 14.75 -9.64 -3.60
C VAL A 41 13.88 -9.95 -4.82
N ALA A 42 14.00 -9.17 -5.90
CA ALA A 42 13.29 -9.41 -7.15
C ALA A 42 13.56 -10.81 -7.71
N LYS A 43 14.83 -11.24 -7.69
CA LYS A 43 15.23 -12.60 -8.10
C LYS A 43 14.66 -13.67 -7.17
N ARG A 44 14.74 -13.48 -5.85
CA ARG A 44 14.26 -14.48 -4.87
C ARG A 44 12.74 -14.68 -4.91
N VAL A 45 11.98 -13.60 -5.10
CA VAL A 45 10.51 -13.63 -5.15
C VAL A 45 9.99 -13.88 -6.57
N ASN A 46 10.87 -13.91 -7.57
CA ASN A 46 10.56 -14.11 -8.98
C ASN A 46 9.58 -13.05 -9.54
N VAL A 47 9.91 -11.78 -9.34
CA VAL A 47 9.20 -10.62 -9.87
C VAL A 47 10.18 -9.65 -10.55
N SER A 48 9.68 -8.70 -11.33
CA SER A 48 10.55 -7.71 -11.93
C SER A 48 11.15 -6.76 -10.88
N LEU A 49 12.35 -6.25 -11.13
CA LEU A 49 12.98 -5.24 -10.28
C LEU A 49 12.11 -3.97 -10.14
N GLY A 50 11.39 -3.62 -11.22
CA GLY A 50 10.47 -2.49 -11.22
C GLY A 50 9.39 -2.63 -10.15
N ILE A 51 8.80 -3.82 -10.00
CA ILE A 51 7.78 -4.09 -8.96
C ILE A 51 8.37 -3.85 -7.57
N VAL A 52 9.57 -4.36 -7.28
CA VAL A 52 10.18 -4.20 -5.95
C VAL A 52 10.47 -2.72 -5.65
N ARG A 53 11.03 -1.99 -6.61
CA ARG A 53 11.32 -0.56 -6.46
C ARG A 53 10.07 0.28 -6.25
N GLU A 54 9.02 0.02 -7.02
CA GLU A 54 7.73 0.69 -6.85
C GLU A 54 7.17 0.45 -5.44
N ARG A 55 7.23 -0.80 -4.97
CA ARG A 55 6.76 -1.14 -3.61
C ARG A 55 7.54 -0.44 -2.52
N VAL A 56 8.88 -0.38 -2.63
CA VAL A 56 9.73 0.37 -1.70
C VAL A 56 9.31 1.84 -1.69
N GLN A 57 9.27 2.48 -2.86
CA GLN A 57 8.91 3.90 -2.98
C GLN A 57 7.53 4.20 -2.38
N VAL A 58 6.53 3.40 -2.74
CA VAL A 58 5.14 3.60 -2.30
C VAL A 58 5.02 3.41 -0.78
N LEU A 59 5.58 2.32 -0.23
CA LEU A 59 5.44 2.02 1.19
C LEU A 59 6.23 2.98 2.08
N THR A 60 7.45 3.35 1.69
CA THR A 60 8.22 4.39 2.39
C THR A 60 7.47 5.73 2.36
N ARG A 61 6.96 6.15 1.20
CA ARG A 61 6.20 7.40 1.09
C ARG A 61 4.94 7.40 1.96
N ARG A 62 4.28 6.24 2.08
CA ARG A 62 3.09 6.06 2.92
C ARG A 62 3.39 6.11 4.41
N GLU A 63 4.55 5.60 4.82
CA GLU A 63 5.04 5.70 6.19
C GLU A 63 5.37 7.15 6.55
N ASP A 64 6.01 7.88 5.62
CA ASP A 64 6.39 9.29 5.82
C ASP A 64 5.20 10.26 5.86
N VAL A 65 4.21 10.09 4.98
CA VAL A 65 3.10 11.05 4.77
C VAL A 65 1.81 10.63 5.44
N GLY A 66 1.70 9.35 5.78
CA GLY A 66 0.43 8.76 6.17
C GLY A 66 -0.35 8.19 4.99
N HIS A 67 -1.25 7.29 5.34
CA HIS A 67 -1.74 6.25 4.44
C HIS A 67 -3.26 6.30 4.25
N THR A 68 -3.94 7.29 4.85
CA THR A 68 -5.40 7.30 4.93
C THR A 68 -6.04 7.40 3.55
N GLY A 69 -5.42 8.06 2.58
CA GLY A 69 -6.07 8.32 1.29
C GLY A 69 -7.39 9.09 1.45
N ILE A 70 -7.64 9.63 2.66
CA ILE A 70 -8.79 10.43 2.99
C ILE A 70 -8.41 11.86 2.64
N PHE A 71 -9.03 12.38 1.59
CA PHE A 71 -8.79 13.76 1.15
C PHE A 71 -9.30 14.75 2.21
N ILE A 72 -10.51 14.52 2.74
CA ILE A 72 -11.10 15.31 3.84
C ILE A 72 -11.79 14.36 4.82
N GLN A 73 -11.48 14.53 6.10
CA GLN A 73 -12.22 13.92 7.21
C GLN A 73 -12.73 15.04 8.12
N ARG A 74 -14.04 15.23 8.17
CA ARG A 74 -14.68 16.24 9.02
C ARG A 74 -16.01 15.70 9.53
N ALA A 75 -16.25 15.87 10.83
CA ALA A 75 -17.57 15.62 11.42
C ALA A 75 -18.50 16.82 11.16
N LEU A 76 -19.77 16.54 10.87
CA LEU A 76 -20.81 17.57 10.77
C LEU A 76 -21.35 17.88 12.17
N LEU A 77 -21.60 19.17 12.43
CA LEU A 77 -22.36 19.58 13.62
C LEU A 77 -23.86 19.29 13.41
N PRO A 78 -24.66 19.19 14.50
CA PRO A 78 -26.10 18.88 14.39
C PRO A 78 -26.91 19.89 13.56
N ASP A 79 -26.42 21.12 13.45
CA ASP A 79 -27.00 22.25 12.73
C ASP A 79 -26.42 22.41 11.31
N GLU A 80 -25.38 21.66 10.94
CA GLU A 80 -24.80 21.70 9.60
C GLU A 80 -25.49 20.70 8.66
N SER A 81 -25.84 21.16 7.46
CA SER A 81 -26.22 20.25 6.37
C SER A 81 -25.00 19.74 5.62
N PHE A 82 -25.07 18.49 5.15
CA PHE A 82 -24.02 17.89 4.34
C PHE A 82 -23.78 18.71 3.07
N GLU A 83 -24.85 19.15 2.40
CA GLU A 83 -24.79 19.90 1.15
C GLU A 83 -24.07 21.23 1.31
N GLU A 84 -24.34 21.96 2.38
CA GLU A 84 -23.69 23.24 2.67
C GLU A 84 -22.20 23.06 2.95
N VAL A 85 -21.84 22.09 3.79
CA VAL A 85 -20.44 21.79 4.12
C VAL A 85 -19.70 21.29 2.87
N PHE A 86 -20.31 20.40 2.09
CA PHE A 86 -19.71 19.89 0.85
C PHE A 86 -19.49 21.01 -0.16
N LYS A 87 -20.46 21.90 -0.36
CA LYS A 87 -20.32 23.06 -1.26
C LYS A 87 -19.16 23.95 -0.84
N ARG A 88 -19.05 24.30 0.44
CA ARG A 88 -17.93 25.09 0.99
C ARG A 88 -16.59 24.39 0.79
N LEU A 89 -16.53 23.07 0.99
CA LEU A 89 -15.31 22.29 0.79
C LEU A 89 -14.86 22.28 -0.67
N VAL A 90 -15.80 22.13 -1.61
CA VAL A 90 -15.51 22.17 -3.05
C VAL A 90 -15.07 23.56 -3.52
N GLU A 91 -15.65 24.63 -2.95
CA GLU A 91 -15.23 26.01 -3.24
C GLU A 91 -13.82 26.31 -2.74
N SER A 92 -13.47 25.80 -1.55
CA SER A 92 -12.15 26.00 -0.93
C SER A 92 -11.04 25.07 -1.46
N HIS A 93 -11.39 23.89 -1.99
CA HIS A 93 -10.44 22.89 -2.50
C HIS A 93 -10.77 22.52 -3.96
N PRO A 94 -10.21 23.24 -4.96
CA PRO A 94 -10.48 23.00 -6.37
C PRO A 94 -10.21 21.56 -6.84
N GLU A 95 -9.31 20.83 -6.19
CA GLU A 95 -8.97 19.44 -6.49
C GLU A 95 -10.16 18.49 -6.29
N MET A 96 -11.13 18.86 -5.44
CA MET A 96 -12.38 18.09 -5.26
C MET A 96 -13.29 18.13 -6.49
N LYS A 97 -13.14 19.13 -7.36
CA LYS A 97 -13.97 19.31 -8.58
C LYS A 97 -13.67 18.28 -9.66
N VAL A 98 -12.54 17.56 -9.55
CA VAL A 98 -11.99 16.69 -10.59
C VAL A 98 -12.92 15.52 -10.96
N ARG A 99 -13.92 15.20 -10.13
CA ARG A 99 -14.92 14.13 -10.41
C ARG A 99 -16.39 14.52 -10.24
N LEU A 100 -16.71 15.82 -10.16
CA LEU A 100 -18.09 16.32 -10.01
C LEU A 100 -18.82 16.58 -11.35
N LYS A 101 -18.26 16.16 -12.49
CA LYS A 101 -18.87 16.42 -13.81
C LYS A 101 -20.05 15.48 -14.09
N LYS A 102 -21.24 16.10 -14.02
CA LYS A 102 -22.60 15.73 -14.48
C LYS A 102 -23.15 14.37 -14.08
#